data_AF-A0A1F6ERM3-F1
#
_entry.id   AF-A0A1F6ERM3-F1
#
_cell.length_a   1.000
_cell.length_b   1.000
_cell.length_c   1.000
_cell.angle_alpha   90.00
_cell.angle_beta   90.00
_cell.angle_gamma   90.00
#
_symmetry.space_group_name_H-M   'P 1'
#
loop_
_entity.id
_entity.type
_entity.pdbx_description
1 polymer ?
#
loop_
_entity_poly.entity_id
_entity_poly.type
_entity_poly.pdbx_seq_one_letter_code
_entity_poly.pdbx_strand_id
1 'polypeptide(L)'
;MSFNEDGGNEGNGGMRVPPRHDIPHYYGNESRALFVAGAVVLVIAQSTGADLPLSTGAAVMAAVLLVVAAGITNPAQGWIHWLNAFIAIYGVLLFGTTAISHYRSGISIFNPSFFYIEALTLIALIALYFTTRTIRGFHLRDTL
;
A
#
# COMPACT_ATOMS: atom_id res chain seq x y z
N MET A 1 -42.91 67.95 12.97
CA MET A 1 -41.98 67.60 11.88
C MET A 1 -40.72 67.08 12.56
N SER A 2 -40.64 65.77 12.81
CA SER A 2 -39.57 65.13 13.58
C SER A 2 -38.52 64.58 12.63
N PHE A 3 -37.30 65.08 12.75
CA PHE A 3 -36.11 64.47 12.19
C PHE A 3 -35.88 63.13 12.91
N ASN A 4 -35.67 62.06 12.14
CA ASN A 4 -35.19 60.79 12.68
C ASN A 4 -33.84 60.52 12.03
N GLU A 5 -32.86 60.38 12.91
CA GLU A 5 -31.43 60.27 12.64
C GLU A 5 -31.05 58.89 12.08
N ASP A 6 -29.89 58.89 11.43
CA ASP A 6 -29.21 57.80 10.76
C ASP A 6 -29.13 56.51 11.59
N GLY A 7 -29.78 55.46 11.08
CA GLY A 7 -29.59 54.09 11.52
C GLY A 7 -28.55 53.40 10.65
N GLY A 8 -27.30 53.38 11.12
CA GLY A 8 -26.24 52.57 10.54
C GLY A 8 -26.51 51.06 10.69
N ASN A 9 -26.18 50.30 9.66
CA ASN A 9 -25.52 48.99 9.81
C ASN A 9 -24.99 48.61 8.42
N GLU A 10 -23.75 49.02 8.15
CA GLU A 10 -22.97 48.50 7.03
C GLU A 10 -22.90 46.98 7.21
N GLY A 11 -23.71 46.27 6.43
CA GLY A 11 -23.75 44.83 6.41
C GLY A 11 -22.36 44.32 6.08
N ASN A 12 -21.62 43.97 7.13
CA ASN A 12 -20.40 43.20 7.12
C ASN A 12 -20.58 42.08 6.09
N GLY A 13 -20.04 42.29 4.90
CA GLY A 13 -19.94 41.33 3.81
C GLY A 13 -18.98 40.25 4.27
N GLY A 14 -19.45 39.45 5.23
CA GLY A 14 -18.76 38.31 5.78
C GLY A 14 -18.38 37.45 4.61
N MET A 15 -17.09 37.49 4.28
CA MET A 15 -16.47 36.69 3.25
C MET A 15 -16.83 35.24 3.58
N ARG A 16 -17.83 34.70 2.89
CA ARG A 16 -18.26 33.32 3.03
C ARG A 16 -17.12 32.48 2.49
N VAL A 17 -16.18 32.12 3.36
CA VAL A 17 -15.15 31.14 3.04
C VAL A 17 -15.90 29.90 2.58
N PRO A 18 -15.78 29.47 1.31
CA PRO A 18 -16.49 28.29 0.85
C PRO A 18 -16.09 27.12 1.77
N PRO A 19 -17.06 26.27 2.16
CA PRO A 19 -16.74 25.11 3.00
C PRO A 19 -15.61 24.36 2.31
N ARG A 20 -14.48 24.20 3.02
CA ARG A 20 -13.40 23.32 2.57
C ARG A 20 -14.06 21.98 2.28
N HIS A 21 -14.16 21.63 1.00
CA HIS A 21 -14.43 20.25 0.63
C HIS A 21 -13.27 19.46 1.22
N ASP A 22 -13.56 18.66 2.24
CA ASP A 22 -12.64 17.64 2.69
C ASP A 22 -12.33 16.78 1.48
N ILE A 23 -11.11 16.95 0.96
CA ILE A 23 -10.58 16.14 -0.13
C ILE A 23 -10.75 14.70 0.38
N PRO A 24 -11.46 13.82 -0.36
CA PRO A 24 -11.68 12.45 0.08
C PRO A 24 -10.33 11.85 0.47
N HIS A 25 -10.13 11.58 1.76
CA HIS A 25 -8.88 11.02 2.25
C HIS A 25 -8.67 9.69 1.52
N TYR A 26 -7.67 9.67 0.65
CA TYR A 26 -7.48 8.60 -0.31
C TYR A 26 -6.96 7.33 0.39
N TYR A 27 -7.79 6.28 0.38
CA TYR A 27 -7.57 4.94 0.94
C TYR A 27 -6.78 4.00 -0.01
N GLY A 28 -5.78 4.50 -0.74
CA GLY A 28 -4.84 3.64 -1.48
C GLY A 28 -3.42 3.67 -0.92
N ASN A 29 -3.26 4.18 0.29
CA ASN A 29 -1.96 4.32 0.95
C ASN A 29 -1.47 2.99 1.56
N GLU A 30 -2.38 2.04 1.77
CA GLU A 30 -2.15 0.75 2.43
C GLU A 30 -1.24 -0.15 1.59
N SER A 31 -1.52 -0.30 0.30
CA SER A 31 -0.70 -1.13 -0.60
C SER A 31 0.73 -0.59 -0.75
N ARG A 32 0.90 0.74 -0.72
CA ARG A 32 2.19 1.42 -0.77
C ARG A 32 3.03 1.09 0.47
N ALA A 33 2.42 1.23 1.64
CA ALA A 33 3.08 0.90 2.90
C ALA A 33 3.50 -0.58 2.96
N LEU A 34 2.66 -1.48 2.45
CA LEU A 34 2.95 -2.92 2.42
C LEU A 34 4.12 -3.27 1.49
N PHE A 35 4.22 -2.66 0.31
CA PHE A 35 5.36 -2.91 -0.58
C PHE A 35 6.66 -2.33 -0.03
N VAL A 36 6.62 -1.14 0.59
CA VAL A 36 7.80 -0.58 1.28
C VAL A 36 8.20 -1.49 2.45
N ALA A 37 7.24 -1.92 3.27
CA ALA A 37 7.51 -2.86 4.36
C ALA A 37 8.11 -4.18 3.85
N GLY A 38 7.56 -4.75 2.78
CA GLY A 38 8.08 -5.94 2.13
C GLY A 38 9.52 -5.76 1.63
N ALA A 39 9.84 -4.62 1.01
CA ALA A 39 11.19 -4.31 0.58
C ALA A 39 12.17 -4.23 1.77
N VAL A 40 11.77 -3.56 2.85
CA VAL A 40 12.58 -3.46 4.08
C VAL A 40 12.81 -4.85 4.69
N VAL A 41 11.77 -5.65 4.84
CA VAL A 41 11.88 -7.02 5.37
C VAL A 41 12.80 -7.87 4.50
N LEU A 42 12.67 -7.78 3.17
CA LEU A 42 13.51 -8.52 2.22
C LEU A 42 15.00 -8.17 2.37
N VAL A 43 15.32 -6.88 2.46
CA VAL A 43 16.70 -6.41 2.64
C VAL A 43 17.27 -6.83 4.00
N ILE A 44 16.49 -6.71 5.07
CA ILE A 44 16.91 -7.15 6.41
C ILE A 44 17.15 -8.66 6.42
N ALA A 45 16.22 -9.44 5.87
CA ALA A 45 16.34 -10.89 5.79
C ALA A 45 17.64 -11.30 5.09
N GLN A 46 17.92 -10.73 3.92
CA GLN A 46 19.17 -11.01 3.19
C GLN A 46 20.41 -10.57 3.97
N SER A 47 20.35 -9.42 4.65
CA SER A 47 21.48 -8.87 5.43
C SER A 47 21.79 -9.69 6.69
N THR A 48 20.78 -10.33 7.27
CA THR A 48 20.94 -11.22 8.44
C THR A 48 21.36 -12.64 8.08
N GLY A 49 21.53 -12.95 6.79
CA GLY A 49 21.91 -14.27 6.31
C GLY A 49 20.75 -15.29 6.27
N ALA A 50 19.51 -14.80 6.20
CA ALA A 50 18.36 -15.67 5.97
C ALA A 50 18.46 -16.35 4.60
N ASP A 51 18.13 -17.63 4.56
CA ASP A 51 18.11 -18.43 3.32
C ASP A 51 16.83 -18.14 2.56
N LEU A 52 16.88 -17.14 1.69
CA LEU A 52 15.77 -16.71 0.84
C LEU A 52 15.79 -17.47 -0.50
N PRO A 53 14.62 -17.69 -1.13
CA PRO A 53 14.53 -18.31 -2.46
C PRO A 53 14.97 -17.34 -3.60
N LEU A 54 15.93 -16.46 -3.32
CA LEU A 54 16.44 -15.42 -4.21
C LEU A 54 17.96 -15.29 -4.00
N SER A 55 18.70 -15.11 -5.09
CA SER A 55 20.10 -14.67 -4.97
C SER A 55 20.16 -13.25 -4.39
N THR A 56 21.29 -12.87 -3.78
CA THR A 56 21.47 -11.51 -3.23
C THR A 56 21.13 -10.41 -4.25
N GLY A 57 21.59 -10.57 -5.50
CA GLY A 57 21.27 -9.62 -6.58
C GLY A 57 19.77 -9.58 -6.92
N ALA A 58 19.12 -10.74 -6.97
CA ALA A 58 17.68 -10.81 -7.21
C ALA A 58 16.86 -10.21 -6.05
N ALA A 59 17.29 -10.39 -4.80
CA ALA A 59 16.66 -9.80 -3.63
C ALA A 59 16.72 -8.26 -3.65
N VAL A 60 17.90 -7.69 -4.00
CA VAL A 60 18.06 -6.23 -4.15
C VAL A 60 17.17 -5.71 -5.28
N MET A 61 17.16 -6.37 -6.44
CA MET A 61 16.30 -5.98 -7.56
C MET A 61 14.81 -6.06 -7.19
N ALA A 62 14.38 -7.11 -6.48
CA ALA A 62 13.01 -7.24 -5.99
C ALA A 62 12.65 -6.13 -5.00
N ALA A 63 13.55 -5.75 -4.09
CA ALA A 63 13.33 -4.63 -3.17
C ALA A 63 13.17 -3.30 -3.93
N VAL A 64 14.01 -3.03 -4.93
CA VAL A 64 13.87 -1.85 -5.80
C VAL A 64 12.54 -1.87 -6.53
N LEU A 65 12.14 -3.00 -7.12
CA LEU A 65 10.85 -3.15 -7.80
C LEU A 65 9.67 -2.86 -6.87
N LEU A 66 9.71 -3.38 -5.64
CA LEU A 66 8.67 -3.13 -4.63
C LEU A 66 8.58 -1.63 -4.26
N VAL A 67 9.71 -0.96 -4.04
CA VAL A 67 9.73 0.48 -3.71
C VAL A 67 9.27 1.33 -4.90
N VAL A 68 9.70 1.00 -6.11
CA VAL A 68 9.24 1.68 -7.33
C VAL A 68 7.74 1.50 -7.50
N ALA A 69 7.23 0.28 -7.37
CA ALA A 69 5.79 -0.01 -7.41
C ALA A 69 5.03 0.83 -6.36
N ALA A 70 5.53 0.90 -5.13
CA ALA A 70 4.94 1.75 -4.07
C ALA A 70 4.96 3.24 -4.41
N GLY A 71 6.02 3.72 -5.07
CA GLY A 71 6.19 5.11 -5.48
C GLY A 71 5.26 5.53 -6.61
N ILE A 72 5.09 4.66 -7.62
CA ILE A 72 4.23 4.94 -8.78
C ILE A 72 2.74 4.72 -8.49
N THR A 73 2.39 3.96 -7.44
CA THR A 73 1.00 3.69 -7.06
C THR A 73 0.23 4.99 -6.84
N ASN A 74 -0.66 5.30 -7.78
CA ASN A 74 -1.48 6.50 -7.80
C ASN A 74 -2.97 6.16 -7.96
N PRO A 75 -3.88 6.74 -7.15
CA PRO A 75 -5.33 6.69 -7.34
C PRO A 75 -5.82 6.81 -8.77
N ALA A 76 -5.21 7.70 -9.53
CA ALA A 76 -5.77 8.11 -10.81
C ALA A 76 -5.53 7.07 -11.91
N GLN A 77 -4.65 6.08 -11.70
CA GLN A 77 -4.21 5.17 -12.74
C GLN A 77 -4.58 3.71 -12.41
N GLY A 78 -5.75 3.29 -12.91
CA GLY A 78 -6.29 1.94 -12.68
C GLY A 78 -5.35 0.79 -13.06
N TRP A 79 -4.52 0.96 -14.11
CA TRP A 79 -3.59 -0.08 -14.57
C TRP A 79 -2.49 -0.41 -13.55
N ILE A 80 -2.08 0.56 -12.71
CA ILE A 80 -1.03 0.34 -11.70
C ILE A 80 -1.52 -0.61 -10.62
N HIS A 81 -2.81 -0.59 -10.30
CA HIS A 81 -3.37 -1.52 -9.33
C HIS A 81 -3.32 -2.98 -9.82
N TRP A 82 -3.44 -3.21 -11.12
CA TRP A 82 -3.23 -4.54 -11.72
C TRP A 82 -1.76 -4.97 -11.64
N LEU A 83 -0.81 -4.09 -11.95
CA LEU A 83 0.61 -4.37 -11.79
C LEU A 83 0.95 -4.75 -10.33
N ASN A 84 0.43 -3.99 -9.37
CA ASN A 84 0.59 -4.27 -7.96
C ASN A 84 0.01 -5.63 -7.55
N ALA A 85 -1.16 -5.99 -8.09
CA ALA A 85 -1.74 -7.31 -7.87
C ALA A 85 -0.84 -8.42 -8.43
N PHE A 86 -0.27 -8.25 -9.63
CA PHE A 86 0.68 -9.21 -10.20
C PHE A 86 1.93 -9.38 -9.34
N ILE A 87 2.53 -8.28 -8.87
CA ILE A 87 3.70 -8.31 -7.98
C ILE A 87 3.35 -9.03 -6.66
N ALA A 88 2.19 -8.74 -6.08
CA ALA A 88 1.74 -9.38 -4.85
C ALA A 88 1.50 -10.89 -5.06
N ILE A 89 0.84 -11.30 -6.15
CA ILE A 89 0.66 -12.72 -6.52
C ILE A 89 2.02 -13.40 -6.64
N TYR A 90 2.97 -12.81 -7.36
CA TYR A 90 4.30 -13.38 -7.52
C TYR A 90 5.00 -13.55 -6.16
N GLY A 91 4.91 -12.55 -5.28
CA GLY A 91 5.44 -12.64 -3.92
C GLY A 91 4.80 -13.78 -3.10
N VAL A 92 3.48 -13.94 -3.17
CA VAL A 92 2.77 -15.04 -2.49
C VAL A 92 3.22 -16.40 -3.02
N LEU A 93 3.32 -16.55 -4.35
CA LEU A 93 3.74 -17.81 -4.96
C LEU A 93 5.19 -18.14 -4.60
N LEU A 94 6.09 -17.16 -4.68
CA LEU A 94 7.50 -17.36 -4.38
C LEU A 94 7.72 -17.66 -2.90
N PHE A 95 7.34 -16.74 -2.00
CA PHE A 95 7.62 -16.89 -0.57
C PHE A 95 6.69 -17.91 0.09
N GLY A 96 5.42 -17.97 -0.30
CA GLY A 96 4.45 -18.88 0.32
C GLY A 96 4.72 -20.34 0.02
N THR A 97 5.14 -20.68 -1.21
CA THR A 97 5.53 -22.07 -1.51
C THR A 97 6.79 -22.47 -0.75
N THR A 98 7.77 -21.56 -0.62
CA THR A 98 8.97 -21.80 0.20
C THR A 98 8.65 -21.93 1.69
N ALA A 99 7.79 -21.07 2.25
CA ALA A 99 7.35 -21.15 3.64
C ALA A 99 6.70 -22.50 3.96
N ILE A 100 5.77 -22.93 3.10
CA ILE A 100 5.11 -24.24 3.22
C ILE A 100 6.13 -25.38 3.14
N SER A 101 7.10 -25.28 2.22
CA SER A 101 8.18 -26.27 2.11
C SER A 101 9.03 -26.34 3.38
N HIS A 102 9.43 -25.19 3.93
CA HIS A 102 10.22 -25.10 5.16
C HIS A 102 9.49 -25.73 6.35
N TYR A 103 8.20 -25.41 6.50
CA TYR A 103 7.35 -26.01 7.52
C TYR A 103 7.26 -27.54 7.37
N ARG A 104 7.07 -28.03 6.15
CA ARG A 104 7.00 -29.47 5.85
C ARG A 104 8.32 -30.21 6.07
N SER A 105 9.46 -29.55 5.86
CA SER A 105 10.79 -30.12 6.15
C SER A 105 11.15 -30.15 7.64
N GLY A 106 10.27 -29.66 8.52
CA GLY A 106 10.51 -29.66 9.97
C GLY A 106 11.48 -28.57 10.43
N ILE A 107 11.68 -27.52 9.62
CA ILE A 107 12.45 -26.35 10.06
C ILE A 107 11.71 -25.71 11.24
N SER A 108 12.46 -25.45 12.32
CA SER A 108 11.90 -24.81 13.51
C SER A 108 11.31 -23.44 13.19
N ILE A 109 10.18 -23.11 13.80
CA ILE A 109 9.53 -21.80 13.69
C ILE A 109 10.41 -20.64 14.19
N PHE A 110 11.43 -20.94 15.00
CA PHE A 110 12.41 -19.96 15.50
C PHE A 110 13.59 -19.77 14.55
N ASN A 111 13.64 -20.49 13.43
CA ASN A 111 14.67 -20.28 12.42
C ASN A 111 14.45 -18.91 11.73
N PRO A 112 15.48 -18.04 11.66
CA PRO A 112 15.34 -16.72 11.03
C PRO A 112 14.82 -16.79 9.59
N SER A 113 15.27 -17.76 8.79
CA SER A 113 14.83 -17.94 7.40
C SER A 113 13.34 -18.24 7.33
N PHE A 114 12.83 -19.13 8.19
CA PHE A 114 11.40 -19.41 8.26
C PHE A 114 10.61 -18.15 8.63
N PHE A 115 11.04 -17.43 9.67
CA PHE A 115 10.35 -16.23 10.14
C PHE A 115 10.25 -15.15 9.04
N TYR A 116 11.36 -14.85 8.34
CA TYR A 116 11.34 -13.82 7.30
C TYR A 116 10.52 -14.22 6.06
N ILE A 117 10.62 -15.47 5.62
CA ILE A 117 9.86 -15.94 4.46
C ILE A 117 8.37 -15.97 4.78
N GLU A 118 7.99 -16.40 5.98
CA GLU A 118 6.61 -16.34 6.46
C GLU A 118 6.10 -14.89 6.52
N ALA A 119 6.89 -13.97 7.10
CA ALA A 119 6.54 -12.55 7.16
C ALA A 119 6.34 -11.94 5.76
N LEU A 120 7.23 -12.23 4.81
CA LEU A 120 7.11 -11.78 3.41
C LEU A 120 5.87 -12.37 2.74
N THR A 121 5.54 -13.63 3.01
CA THR A 121 4.33 -14.29 2.51
C THR A 121 3.08 -13.58 3.01
N LEU A 122 3.00 -13.28 4.31
CA LEU A 122 1.87 -12.58 4.90
C LEU A 122 1.73 -11.15 4.37
N ILE A 123 2.84 -10.41 4.26
CA ILE A 123 2.85 -9.07 3.65
C ILE A 123 2.33 -9.14 2.22
N ALA A 124 2.78 -10.11 1.42
CA ALA A 124 2.34 -10.29 0.03
C ALA A 124 0.84 -10.65 -0.06
N LEU A 125 0.33 -11.51 0.82
CA LEU A 125 -1.11 -11.85 0.90
C LEU A 125 -1.96 -10.63 1.26
N ILE A 126 -1.53 -9.84 2.24
CA ILE A 126 -2.24 -8.62 2.66
C ILE A 126 -2.20 -7.59 1.52
N ALA A 127 -1.05 -7.42 0.86
CA ALA A 127 -0.91 -6.54 -0.31
C ALA A 127 -1.83 -6.99 -1.46
N LEU A 128 -1.93 -8.30 -1.70
CA LEU A 128 -2.85 -8.86 -2.69
C LEU A 128 -4.32 -8.57 -2.35
N TYR A 129 -4.71 -8.71 -1.08
CA TYR A 129 -6.06 -8.38 -0.63
C TYR A 129 -6.40 -6.90 -0.85
N PHE A 130 -5.52 -5.99 -0.44
CA PHE A 130 -5.79 -4.55 -0.64
C PHE A 130 -5.80 -4.17 -2.12
N THR A 131 -4.86 -4.66 -2.92
CA THR A 131 -4.80 -4.35 -4.36
C THR A 131 -6.04 -4.85 -5.10
N THR A 132 -6.51 -6.07 -4.81
CA THR A 132 -7.75 -6.61 -5.40
C THR A 132 -9.00 -5.87 -4.94
N ARG A 133 -9.07 -5.48 -3.66
CA ARG A 133 -10.14 -4.62 -3.14
C ARG A 133 -10.20 -3.29 -3.89
N THR A 134 -9.04 -2.67 -4.14
CA THR A 134 -8.95 -1.42 -4.90
C THR A 134 -9.41 -1.59 -6.34
N ILE A 135 -8.96 -2.65 -7.04
CA ILE A 135 -9.41 -2.96 -8.42
C ILE A 135 -10.93 -3.11 -8.50
N ARG A 136 -11.52 -3.83 -7.54
CA ARG A 136 -12.99 -3.98 -7.44
C ARG A 136 -13.68 -2.63 -7.23
N GLY A 137 -13.11 -1.77 -6.40
CA GLY A 137 -13.63 -0.43 -6.14
C GLY A 137 -13.66 0.46 -7.39
N PHE A 138 -12.67 0.36 -8.27
CA PHE A 138 -12.66 1.08 -9.56
C PHE A 138 -13.75 0.56 -10.51
N HIS A 139 -13.83 -0.75 -10.72
CA HIS A 139 -14.83 -1.32 -11.63
C HIS A 139 -16.28 -1.02 -11.24
N LEU A 140 -16.56 -0.89 -9.93
CA LEU A 140 -17.91 -0.52 -9.45
C LEU A 140 -18.25 0.96 -9.67
N ARG A 141 -17.25 1.86 -9.73
CA ARG A 141 -17.46 3.29 -9.96
C ARG A 141 -17.63 3.61 -11.44
N ASP A 142 -16.97 2.87 -12.33
CA ASP A 142 -17.08 3.07 -13.78
C ASP A 142 -18.46 2.66 -14.34
N THR A 143 -19.26 1.92 -13.56
CA THR A 143 -20.62 1.46 -13.94
C THR A 143 -21.76 2.32 -13.39
N LEU A 144 -21.49 3.39 -12.62
CA LEU A 144 -22.49 4.33 -12.08
C LEU A 144 -22.40 5.68 -12.80
#